data_AF-A0A819PXE5-F1
#
_entry.id   AF-A0A819PXE5-F1
#
_cell.length_a   1.000
_cell.length_b   1.000
_cell.length_c   1.000
_cell.angle_alpha   90.00
_cell.angle_beta   90.00
_cell.angle_gamma   90.00
#
_symmetry.space_group_name_H-M   'P 1'
#
loop_
_entity.id
_entity.type
_entity.pdbx_description
1 polymer ?
#
loop_
_entity_poly.entity_id
_entity_poly.type
_entity_poly.pdbx_seq_one_letter_code
_entity_poly.pdbx_strand_id
1 'polypeptide(L)'
;MAEANLNYQIIKTTHAAREADDQRIENRKKNLIILILQWLVDEGYIESARQLECETNLDVSKYDVCDNIDLYTIIQEYESYFYVKFNRYPKLTKKHGPSKY
;
A
#
# COMPACT_ATOMS: atom_id res chain seq x y z
N MET A 1 39.10 -19.02 12.05
CA MET A 1 39.01 -18.34 10.74
C MET A 1 37.73 -18.68 9.97
N ALA A 2 37.36 -19.97 9.82
CA ALA A 2 36.12 -20.36 9.14
C ALA A 2 34.84 -19.80 9.81
N GLU A 3 34.76 -19.83 11.14
CA GLU A 3 33.60 -19.31 11.90
C GLU A 3 33.42 -17.79 11.78
N ALA A 4 34.51 -17.03 11.73
CA ALA A 4 34.46 -15.58 11.56
C ALA A 4 33.96 -15.18 10.15
N ASN A 5 34.38 -15.91 9.12
CA ASN A 5 33.87 -15.74 7.76
C ASN A 5 32.40 -16.13 7.66
N LEU A 6 31.98 -17.22 8.32
CA LEU A 6 30.59 -17.65 8.36
C LEU A 6 29.70 -16.60 9.07
N ASN A 7 30.13 -16.08 10.22
CA ASN A 7 29.41 -15.02 10.93
C ASN A 7 29.29 -13.73 10.11
N TYR A 8 30.35 -13.33 9.41
CA TYR A 8 30.31 -12.14 8.53
C TYR A 8 29.32 -12.33 7.38
N GLN A 9 29.29 -13.51 6.74
CA GLN A 9 28.33 -13.82 5.69
C GLN A 9 26.89 -13.85 6.20
N ILE A 10 26.66 -14.40 7.40
CA ILE A 10 25.33 -14.40 8.04
C ILE A 10 24.86 -12.98 8.33
N ILE A 11 25.71 -12.13 8.91
CA ILE A 11 25.38 -10.73 9.22
C ILE A 11 25.05 -9.96 7.93
N LYS A 12 25.88 -10.11 6.89
CA LYS A 12 25.66 -9.46 5.60
C LYS A 12 24.34 -9.90 4.94
N THR A 13 24.06 -11.20 4.96
CA THR A 13 22.82 -11.75 4.39
C THR A 13 21.60 -11.28 5.18
N THR A 14 21.71 -11.24 6.52
CA THR A 14 20.64 -10.75 7.40
C THR A 14 20.36 -9.27 7.18
N HIS A 15 21.39 -8.45 6.98
CA HIS A 15 21.25 -7.04 6.66
C HIS A 15 20.57 -6.82 5.32
N ALA A 16 21.05 -7.51 4.27
CA ALA A 16 20.46 -7.42 2.93
C ALA A 16 18.98 -7.86 2.92
N ALA A 17 18.62 -8.87 3.71
CA ALA A 17 17.23 -9.30 3.85
C ALA A 17 16.35 -8.21 4.49
N ARG A 18 16.85 -7.52 5.52
CA ARG A 18 16.15 -6.39 6.16
C ARG A 18 15.98 -5.22 5.19
N GLU A 19 17.03 -4.82 4.50
CA GLU A 19 16.97 -3.75 3.49
C GLU A 19 15.96 -4.07 2.38
N ALA A 20 15.92 -5.33 1.92
CA ALA A 20 14.95 -5.76 0.92
C ALA A 20 13.50 -5.69 1.45
N ASP A 21 13.27 -6.03 2.71
CA ASP A 21 11.94 -5.94 3.32
C ASP A 21 11.52 -4.47 3.58
N ASP A 22 12.44 -3.61 4.01
CA ASP A 22 12.19 -2.18 4.15
C ASP A 22 11.83 -1.56 2.79
N GLN A 23 12.57 -1.90 1.73
CA GLN A 23 12.27 -1.46 0.37
C GLN A 23 10.89 -1.95 -0.11
N ARG A 24 10.49 -3.17 0.24
CA ARG A 24 9.16 -3.70 -0.09
C ARG A 24 8.06 -2.93 0.62
N ILE A 25 8.26 -2.57 1.89
CA ILE A 25 7.30 -1.77 2.66
C ILE A 25 7.15 -0.38 2.05
N GLU A 26 8.25 0.29 1.74
CA GLU A 26 8.22 1.62 1.13
C GLU A 26 7.59 1.60 -0.28
N ASN A 27 7.90 0.59 -1.09
CA ASN A 27 7.24 0.41 -2.39
C ASN A 27 5.73 0.20 -2.24
N ARG A 28 5.27 -0.55 -1.24
CA ARG A 28 3.83 -0.72 -0.98
C ARG A 28 3.17 0.60 -0.58
N LYS A 29 3.78 1.38 0.31
CA LYS A 29 3.25 2.70 0.70
C LYS A 29 3.13 3.63 -0.51
N LYS A 30 4.16 3.67 -1.34
CA LYS A 30 4.16 4.44 -2.58
C LYS A 30 3.04 3.99 -3.52
N ASN A 31 2.88 2.69 -3.77
CA ASN A 31 1.82 2.17 -4.62
C ASN A 31 0.42 2.51 -4.08
N LEU A 32 0.22 2.46 -2.75
CA LEU A 32 -1.03 2.88 -2.12
C LEU A 32 -1.34 4.36 -2.38
N ILE A 33 -0.33 5.24 -2.25
CA ILE A 33 -0.52 6.68 -2.49
C ILE A 33 -0.91 6.93 -3.95
N ILE A 34 -0.22 6.30 -4.91
CA ILE A 34 -0.52 6.46 -6.34
C ILE A 34 -1.95 5.98 -6.64
N LEU A 35 -2.35 4.82 -6.09
CA LEU A 35 -3.71 4.30 -6.23
C LEU A 35 -4.78 5.23 -5.64
N ILE A 36 -4.51 5.86 -4.50
CA ILE A 36 -5.41 6.85 -3.88
C ILE A 36 -5.51 8.11 -4.74
N LEU A 37 -4.37 8.61 -5.23
CA LEU A 37 -4.34 9.80 -6.10
C LEU A 37 -5.17 9.57 -7.36
N GLN A 38 -5.00 8.41 -8.03
CA GLN A 38 -5.78 8.05 -9.21
C GLN A 38 -7.28 8.02 -8.90
N TRP A 39 -7.67 7.36 -7.82
CA TRP A 39 -9.07 7.31 -7.38
C TRP A 39 -9.66 8.71 -7.11
N LEU A 40 -8.89 9.59 -6.46
CA LEU A 40 -9.32 10.96 -6.23
C LEU A 40 -9.54 11.73 -7.53
N VAL A 41 -8.65 11.56 -8.51
CA VAL A 41 -8.77 12.20 -9.82
C VAL A 41 -9.98 11.67 -10.60
N ASP A 42 -10.16 10.36 -10.64
CA ASP A 42 -11.26 9.70 -11.37
C ASP A 42 -12.65 10.11 -10.82
N GLU A 43 -12.76 10.29 -9.50
CA GLU A 43 -13.99 10.75 -8.84
C GLU A 43 -14.13 12.29 -8.83
N GLY A 44 -13.18 13.02 -9.41
CA GLY A 44 -13.24 14.49 -9.55
C GLY A 44 -12.80 15.28 -8.32
N TYR A 45 -12.17 14.66 -7.32
CA TYR A 45 -11.60 15.31 -6.13
C TYR A 45 -10.22 15.93 -6.42
N ILE A 46 -10.14 16.78 -7.45
CA ILE A 46 -8.88 17.29 -8.02
C ILE A 46 -8.05 18.06 -6.98
N GLU A 47 -8.67 18.97 -6.22
CA GLU A 47 -7.95 19.74 -5.20
C GLU A 47 -7.44 18.86 -4.04
N SER A 48 -8.19 17.81 -3.68
CA SER A 48 -7.75 16.84 -2.68
C SER A 48 -6.58 16.00 -3.18
N ALA A 49 -6.61 15.57 -4.44
CA ALA A 49 -5.50 14.86 -5.07
C ALA A 49 -4.23 15.73 -5.08
N ARG A 50 -4.36 17.00 -5.48
CA ARG A 50 -3.26 17.96 -5.49
C ARG A 50 -2.67 18.20 -4.10
N GLN A 51 -3.53 18.37 -3.09
CA GLN A 51 -3.07 18.58 -1.72
C GLN A 51 -2.36 17.33 -1.18
N LEU A 52 -2.90 16.14 -1.45
CA LEU A 52 -2.26 14.88 -1.09
C LEU A 52 -0.90 14.72 -1.78
N GLU A 53 -0.80 15.05 -3.07
CA GLU A 53 0.46 15.05 -3.80
C GLU A 53 1.51 15.94 -3.10
N CYS A 54 1.15 17.18 -2.75
CA CYS A 54 2.03 18.11 -2.02
C CYS A 54 2.44 17.61 -0.62
N GLU A 55 1.57 16.87 0.07
CA GLU A 55 1.87 16.29 1.39
C GLU A 55 2.79 15.08 1.30
N THR A 56 2.91 14.48 0.11
CA THR A 56 3.79 13.33 -0.11
C THR A 56 5.15 13.80 -0.60
N ASN A 57 6.24 13.19 -0.09
CA ASN A 57 7.58 13.40 -0.67
C ASN A 57 7.80 12.55 -1.94
N LEU A 58 6.72 12.17 -2.62
CA LEU A 58 6.77 11.34 -3.82
C LEU A 58 6.66 12.23 -5.05
N ASP A 59 7.58 12.03 -5.98
CA ASP A 59 7.46 12.61 -7.31
C ASP A 59 6.45 11.79 -8.12
N VAL A 60 5.16 11.97 -7.82
CA VAL A 60 4.06 11.20 -8.40
C VAL A 60 3.87 11.50 -9.90
N SER A 61 4.38 12.64 -10.38
CA SER A 61 4.42 12.98 -11.81
C SER A 61 5.16 11.95 -12.68
N LYS A 62 5.98 11.09 -12.06
CA LYS A 62 6.75 10.03 -12.74
C LYS A 62 6.07 8.67 -12.73
N TYR A 63 4.90 8.53 -12.09
CA TYR A 63 4.27 7.24 -11.87
C TYR A 63 2.79 7.30 -12.16
N ASP A 64 2.35 6.43 -13.06
CA ASP A 64 0.94 6.18 -13.34
C ASP A 64 0.53 4.82 -12.79
N VAL A 65 -0.77 4.66 -12.54
CA VAL A 65 -1.37 3.36 -12.27
C VAL A 65 -1.35 2.52 -13.56
N CYS A 66 -1.16 1.21 -13.42
CA CYS A 66 -1.21 0.30 -14.56
C CYS A 66 -2.66 -0.02 -14.93
N ASP A 67 -2.94 -0.29 -16.21
CA ASP A 67 -4.30 -0.56 -16.73
C ASP A 67 -5.03 -1.75 -16.07
N ASN A 68 -4.29 -2.61 -15.36
CA ASN A 68 -4.79 -3.83 -14.76
C ASN A 68 -5.09 -3.71 -13.26
N ILE A 69 -5.08 -2.50 -12.69
CA ILE A 69 -5.29 -2.29 -11.26
C ILE A 69 -5.97 -0.95 -10.97
N ASP A 70 -6.96 -0.95 -10.09
CA ASP A 70 -7.57 0.25 -9.52
C ASP A 70 -8.14 -0.08 -8.12
N LEU A 71 -8.39 0.95 -7.30
CA LEU A 71 -8.84 0.74 -5.91
C LEU A 71 -10.20 0.07 -5.81
N TYR A 72 -11.12 0.34 -6.74
CA TYR A 72 -12.45 -0.24 -6.71
C TYR A 72 -12.41 -1.74 -7.01
N THR A 73 -11.65 -2.14 -8.03
CA THR A 73 -11.43 -3.55 -8.36
C THR A 73 -10.76 -4.29 -7.20
N ILE A 74 -9.76 -3.70 -6.54
CA ILE A 74 -9.12 -4.29 -5.34
C ILE A 74 -10.13 -4.57 -4.23
N ILE A 75 -11.07 -3.66 -3.98
CA ILE A 75 -12.14 -3.86 -2.99
C ILE A 75 -13.01 -5.05 -3.40
N GLN A 76 -13.46 -5.10 -4.64
CA GLN A 76 -14.32 -6.19 -5.15
C GLN A 76 -13.64 -7.56 -5.07
N GLU A 77 -12.35 -7.63 -5.43
CA GLU A 77 -11.56 -8.87 -5.33
C GLU A 77 -11.40 -9.32 -3.88
N TYR A 78 -11.12 -8.38 -2.97
CA TYR A 78 -11.00 -8.69 -1.54
C TYR A 78 -12.34 -9.16 -0.95
N GLU A 79 -13.45 -8.50 -1.30
CA GLU A 79 -14.80 -8.92 -0.93
C GLU A 79 -15.11 -10.34 -1.41
N SER A 80 -14.79 -10.63 -2.67
CA SER A 80 -14.98 -11.94 -3.28
C SER A 80 -14.16 -13.02 -2.58
N TYR A 81 -12.85 -12.78 -2.36
CA TYR A 81 -11.98 -13.68 -1.62
C TYR A 81 -12.50 -13.95 -0.20
N PHE A 82 -12.89 -12.91 0.52
CA PHE A 82 -13.36 -13.02 1.89
C PHE A 82 -14.69 -13.79 1.96
N TYR A 83 -15.58 -13.58 0.98
CA TYR A 83 -16.82 -14.35 0.86
C TYR A 83 -16.55 -15.83 0.63
N VAL A 84 -15.68 -16.19 -0.32
CA VAL A 84 -15.31 -17.59 -0.57
C VAL A 84 -14.71 -18.24 0.68
N LYS A 85 -13.85 -17.51 1.41
CA LYS A 85 -13.13 -18.04 2.57
C LYS A 85 -13.97 -18.15 3.84
N PHE A 86 -14.93 -17.23 4.05
CA PHE A 86 -15.63 -17.08 5.32
C PHE A 86 -17.16 -17.13 5.20
N ASN A 87 -17.70 -17.34 4.00
CA ASN A 87 -19.13 -17.37 3.69
C ASN A 87 -19.89 -16.11 4.17
N ARG A 88 -19.22 -14.94 4.08
CA ARG A 88 -19.78 -13.63 4.41
C ARG A 88 -18.92 -12.54 3.76
N TYR A 89 -19.48 -11.36 3.52
CA TYR A 89 -18.69 -10.20 3.08
C TYR A 89 -17.86 -9.59 4.23
N PRO A 90 -16.69 -9.00 3.93
CA PRO A 90 -15.89 -8.31 4.94
C PRO A 90 -16.62 -7.05 5.42
N LYS A 91 -16.44 -6.70 6.69
CA LYS A 91 -16.92 -5.41 7.22
C LYS A 91 -15.84 -4.35 6.96
N LEU A 92 -15.96 -3.64 5.84
CA LEU A 92 -14.98 -2.62 5.44
C LEU A 92 -15.11 -1.32 6.24
N THR A 93 -16.34 -0.96 6.63
CA THR A 93 -16.62 0.23 7.42
C THR A 93 -17.40 -0.13 8.68
N LYS A 94 -17.24 0.69 9.72
CA LYS A 94 -18.03 0.62 10.95
C LYS A 94 -18.66 1.97 11.18
N LYS A 95 -19.98 1.99 11.38
CA LYS A 95 -20.68 3.22 11.78
C LYS A 95 -20.24 3.59 13.20
N HIS A 96 -19.75 4.81 13.39
CA HIS A 96 -19.50 5.36 14.72
C HIS A 96 -20.85 5.55 15.44
N GLY A 97 -20.87 5.34 16.76
CA GLY A 97 -22.00 5.76 17.59
C GLY A 97 -22.19 7.29 17.51
N PRO A 98 -23.30 7.85 18.00
CA PRO A 98 -23.50 9.29 18.01
C PRO A 98 -22.25 9.97 18.63
N SER A 99 -21.68 10.95 17.92
CA SER A 99 -20.60 11.78 18.43
C SER A 99 -21.03 12.38 19.76
N LYS A 100 -20.20 12.24 20.80
CA LYS A 100 -20.43 12.87 22.12
C LYS A 100 -19.87 14.29 22.20
N TYR A 101 -19.51 14.87 21.06
CA TYR A 101 -18.94 16.21 20.92
C TYR A 101 -19.58 16.90 19.73
#